data_AF-A0A433YFC4-F1
#
_entry.id   AF-A0A433YFC4-F1
#
_cell.length_a   1.000
_cell.length_b   1.000
_cell.length_c   1.000
_cell.angle_alpha   90.00
_cell.angle_beta   90.00
_cell.angle_gamma   90.00
#
_symmetry.space_group_name_H-M   'P 1'
#
loop_
_entity.id
_entity.type
_entity.pdbx_description
1 polymer ?
#
loop_
_entity_poly.entity_id
_entity_poly.type
_entity_poly.pdbx_seq_one_letter_code
_entity_poly.pdbx_strand_id
1 'polypeptide(L)'
;MKTITWQQGADLCKEIRSLPLGDWTHDLNVIRNGPARIINRALSPEGQEIVYFRGDDYAGAWPGANWDRFAVQRLTTQEIEQLTLF
;
A
#
# COMPACT_ATOMS: atom_id res chain seq x y z
N MET A 1 8.26 11.24 -8.40
CA MET A 1 8.42 10.32 -7.24
C MET A 1 9.72 10.71 -6.52
N LYS A 2 9.73 10.79 -5.19
CA LYS A 2 10.92 11.21 -4.43
C LYS A 2 11.88 10.04 -4.24
N THR A 3 13.18 10.25 -4.44
CA THR A 3 14.21 9.27 -4.04
C THR A 3 14.50 9.40 -2.56
N ILE A 4 14.54 8.27 -1.84
CA ILE A 4 14.80 8.23 -0.40
C ILE A 4 15.85 7.18 -0.06
N THR A 5 16.62 7.46 0.98
CA THR A 5 17.58 6.52 1.56
C THR A 5 16.86 5.43 2.35
N TRP A 6 17.57 4.35 2.66
CA TRP A 6 17.07 3.30 3.55
C TRP A 6 16.59 3.85 4.91
N GLN A 7 17.38 4.76 5.51
CA GLN A 7 17.04 5.36 6.80
C GLN A 7 15.72 6.15 6.73
N GLN A 8 15.55 6.96 5.68
CA GLN A 8 14.31 7.70 5.45
C GLN A 8 13.11 6.76 5.21
N GLY A 9 13.32 5.63 4.52
CA GLY A 9 12.29 4.60 4.37
C GLY A 9 11.92 3.94 5.70
N ALA A 10 12.91 3.64 6.54
CA ALA A 10 12.67 3.08 7.88
C ALA A 10 11.90 4.05 8.78
N ASP A 11 12.24 5.35 8.75
CA ASP A 11 11.53 6.37 9.52
C ASP A 11 10.11 6.58 9.00
N LEU A 12 9.90 6.58 7.67
CA LEU A 12 8.58 6.61 7.06
C LEU A 12 7.71 5.41 7.52
N CYS A 13 8.27 4.20 7.61
CA CYS A 13 7.53 3.05 8.14
C CYS A 13 7.11 3.25 9.60
N LYS A 14 7.94 3.88 10.44
CA LYS A 14 7.57 4.19 11.84
C LYS A 14 6.41 5.19 11.88
N GLU A 15 6.47 6.24 11.07
CA GLU A 15 5.41 7.23 10.94
C GLU A 15 4.11 6.58 10.48
N ILE A 16 4.17 5.77 9.41
CA ILE A 16 3.01 5.05 8.87
C ILE A 16 2.35 4.16 9.92
N ARG A 17 3.13 3.48 10.76
CA ARG A 17 2.59 2.61 11.81
C ARG A 17 1.74 3.38 12.83
N SER A 18 2.02 4.66 13.05
CA SER A 18 1.25 5.52 13.94
C SER A 18 -0.05 6.07 13.32
N LEU A 19 -0.24 5.90 12.01
CA LEU A 19 -1.45 6.38 11.33
C LEU A 19 -2.69 5.58 11.77
N PRO A 20 -3.87 6.22 11.77
CA PRO A 20 -5.14 5.55 12.02
C PRO A 20 -5.37 4.35 11.11
N LEU A 21 -6.04 3.34 11.67
CA LEU A 21 -6.50 2.15 10.95
C LEU A 21 -7.72 2.47 10.07
N GLY A 22 -7.94 1.65 9.04
CA GLY A 22 -9.08 1.79 8.13
C GLY A 22 -8.70 2.36 6.77
N ASP A 23 -9.72 2.71 5.99
CA ASP A 23 -9.62 3.15 4.58
C ASP A 23 -8.78 2.19 3.73
N TRP A 24 -8.97 0.90 3.95
CA TRP A 24 -8.21 -0.15 3.30
C TRP A 24 -8.48 -0.14 1.79
N THR A 25 -7.44 0.10 1.01
CA THR A 25 -7.54 0.22 -0.45
C THR A 25 -7.23 -1.09 -1.15
N HIS A 26 -6.54 -2.02 -0.50
CA HIS A 26 -6.10 -3.28 -1.09
C HIS A 26 -6.22 -4.43 -0.08
N ASP A 27 -6.28 -5.65 -0.62
CA ASP A 27 -6.02 -6.90 0.09
C ASP A 27 -4.69 -7.50 -0.37
N LEU A 28 -3.81 -7.76 0.58
CA LEU A 28 -2.58 -8.52 0.32
C LEU A 28 -2.92 -10.01 0.32
N ASN A 29 -2.49 -10.75 -0.71
CA ASN A 29 -2.86 -12.16 -0.89
C ASN A 29 -1.68 -13.14 -0.81
N VAL A 30 -0.50 -12.71 -0.38
CA VAL A 30 0.75 -13.52 -0.54
C VAL A 30 1.68 -13.53 0.67
N ILE A 31 2.16 -12.36 1.15
CA ILE A 31 3.15 -12.32 2.24
C ILE A 31 2.47 -12.38 3.62
N ARG A 32 1.36 -11.67 3.75
CA ARG A 32 0.52 -11.64 4.95
C ARG A 32 -0.88 -11.29 4.48
N ASN A 33 -1.82 -12.21 4.64
CA ASN A 33 -3.19 -11.96 4.18
C ASN A 33 -3.82 -10.88 5.04
N GLY A 34 -4.43 -9.89 4.41
CA GLY A 34 -5.15 -8.84 5.13
C GLY A 34 -5.24 -7.51 4.39
N PRO A 35 -6.02 -6.58 4.94
CA PRO A 35 -6.14 -5.23 4.40
C PRO A 35 -4.81 -4.50 4.40
N ALA A 36 -4.61 -3.68 3.38
CA ALA A 36 -3.56 -2.68 3.35
C ALA A 36 -4.03 -1.39 2.69
N ARG A 37 -3.43 -0.28 3.09
CA ARG A 37 -3.63 1.04 2.49
C ARG A 37 -2.28 1.60 2.05
N ILE A 38 -2.16 1.92 0.77
CA ILE A 38 -1.00 2.66 0.24
C ILE A 38 -0.94 4.01 0.94
N ILE A 39 0.24 4.37 1.44
CA ILE A 39 0.50 5.71 2.00
C ILE A 39 1.45 6.49 1.09
N ASN A 40 2.47 5.85 0.54
CA ASN A 40 3.46 6.53 -0.28
C ASN A 40 4.12 5.62 -1.32
N ARG A 41 4.63 6.22 -2.40
CA ARG A 41 5.51 5.59 -3.40
C ARG A 41 6.79 6.40 -3.53
N ALA A 42 7.93 5.74 -3.42
CA ALA A 42 9.24 6.39 -3.47
C ALA A 42 10.23 5.54 -4.28
N LEU A 43 11.30 6.16 -4.75
CA LEU A 43 12.41 5.47 -5.38
C LEU A 43 13.51 5.21 -4.34
N SER A 44 14.09 4.02 -4.38
CA SER A 44 15.38 3.73 -3.75
C SER A 44 16.52 4.47 -4.48
N PRO A 45 17.70 4.63 -3.87
CA PRO A 45 18.87 5.22 -4.54
C PRO A 45 19.26 4.49 -5.83
N GLU A 46 18.96 3.19 -5.92
CA GLU A 46 19.19 2.34 -7.08
C GLU A 46 18.09 2.47 -8.16
N GLY A 47 17.08 3.31 -7.92
CA GLY A 47 16.01 3.60 -8.88
C GLY A 47 14.84 2.61 -8.85
N GLN A 48 14.83 1.64 -7.92
CA GLN A 48 13.71 0.75 -7.74
C GLN A 48 12.57 1.44 -6.97
N GLU A 49 11.35 1.35 -7.49
CA GLU A 49 10.15 1.83 -6.79
C GLU A 49 9.80 0.95 -5.59
N ILE A 50 9.45 1.61 -4.49
CA ILE A 50 8.99 1.01 -3.25
C ILE A 50 7.65 1.65 -2.86
N VAL A 51 6.65 0.80 -2.63
CA VAL A 51 5.36 1.16 -2.05
C VAL A 51 5.45 1.02 -0.53
N TYR A 52 5.12 2.08 0.17
CA TYR A 52 4.99 2.12 1.62
C TYR A 52 3.51 2.13 1.99
N PHE A 53 3.13 1.22 2.89
CA PHE A 53 1.73 0.95 3.18
C PHE A 53 1.49 0.69 4.67
N ARG A 54 0.24 0.93 5.08
CA ARG A 54 -0.28 0.56 6.41
C ARG A 54 -1.04 -0.76 6.28
N GLY A 55 -0.70 -1.75 7.11
CA GLY A 55 -1.58 -2.89 7.41
C GLY A 55 -2.26 -2.71 8.77
N ASP A 56 -2.95 -3.72 9.29
CA ASP A 56 -3.68 -3.63 10.56
C ASP A 56 -2.76 -3.37 11.77
N ASP A 57 -1.78 -4.25 12.01
CA ASP A 57 -0.88 -4.19 13.17
C ASP A 57 0.55 -3.74 12.82
N TYR A 58 0.80 -3.41 11.55
CA TYR A 58 2.13 -3.11 11.02
C TYR A 58 2.13 -2.03 9.93
N ALA A 59 3.33 -1.55 9.59
CA ALA A 59 3.62 -0.81 8.38
C ALA A 59 4.64 -1.60 7.56
N GLY A 60 4.59 -1.48 6.24
CA GLY A 60 5.45 -2.24 5.35
C GLY A 60 5.96 -1.43 4.18
N ALA A 61 7.02 -1.95 3.58
CA ALA A 61 7.61 -1.48 2.34
C ALA A 61 7.73 -2.67 1.40
N TRP A 62 7.31 -2.52 0.14
CA TRP A 62 7.36 -3.59 -0.85
C TRP A 62 7.73 -3.04 -2.22
N PRO A 63 8.49 -3.76 -3.06
CA PRO A 63 8.72 -3.32 -4.44
C PRO A 63 7.41 -3.00 -5.15
N GLY A 64 7.36 -1.87 -5.86
CA GLY A 64 6.16 -1.41 -6.57
C GLY A 64 5.61 -2.48 -7.52
N ALA A 65 6.50 -3.12 -8.28
CA ALA A 65 6.13 -4.23 -9.17
C ALA A 65 5.49 -5.43 -8.45
N ASN A 66 5.90 -5.70 -7.20
CA ASN A 66 5.27 -6.76 -6.41
C ASN A 66 3.91 -6.31 -5.89
N TRP A 67 3.81 -5.07 -5.41
CA TRP A 67 2.53 -4.48 -5.00
C TRP A 67 1.50 -4.59 -6.12
N ASP A 68 1.83 -4.09 -7.30
CA ASP A 68 0.93 -4.05 -8.46
C ASP A 68 0.47 -5.43 -8.92
N ARG A 69 1.26 -6.47 -8.64
CA ARG A 69 0.94 -7.85 -9.01
C ARG A 69 0.11 -8.58 -7.96
N PHE A 70 0.27 -8.25 -6.68
CA PHE A 70 -0.13 -9.11 -5.58
C PHE A 70 -1.06 -8.45 -4.55
N ALA A 71 -1.12 -7.12 -4.51
CA ALA A 71 -2.10 -6.38 -3.73
C ALA A 71 -3.34 -6.16 -4.60
N VAL A 72 -4.43 -6.85 -4.29
CA VAL A 72 -5.67 -6.74 -5.05
C VAL A 72 -6.45 -5.53 -4.55
N GLN A 73 -6.83 -4.63 -5.45
CA GLN A 73 -7.60 -3.45 -5.08
C GLN A 73 -8.96 -3.85 -4.49
N ARG A 74 -9.30 -3.27 -3.34
CA ARG A 74 -10.64 -3.39 -2.75
C ARG A 74 -11.60 -2.52 -3.55
N LEU A 75 -12.61 -3.15 -4.13
CA LEU A 75 -13.74 -2.43 -4.72
C LEU A 75 -14.52 -1.76 -3.59
N THR A 76 -14.47 -0.44 -3.51
CA THR A 76 -15.39 0.31 -2.67
C THR A 76 -16.78 0.17 -3.27
N THR A 77 -17.78 -0.14 -2.44
CA THR A 77 -19.17 -0.48 -2.79
C THR A 77 -19.86 0.49 -3.77
N GLN A 78 -19.30 1.67 -4.00
CA GLN A 78 -19.81 2.70 -4.90
C GLN A 78 -19.80 2.31 -6.40
N GLU A 79 -19.02 1.31 -6.83
CA GLU A 79 -19.02 0.85 -8.22
C GLU A 79 -20.13 -0.18 -8.54
N ILE A 80 -20.82 -0.71 -7.51
CA ILE A 80 -21.87 -1.72 -7.71
C ILE A 80 -23.21 -1.08 -8.13
N GLU A 81 -23.42 0.21 -7.88
CA GLU A 81 -24.70 0.89 -8.18
C GLU A 81 -24.92 1.24 -9.68
N GLN A 82 -23.91 1.09 -10.55
CA GLN A 82 -24.04 1.46 -11.98
C GLN A 82 -24.26 0.30 -12.97
N LEU A 83 -24.51 -0.93 -12.50
CA LEU A 83 -24.77 -2.07 -13.39
C LEU A 83 -26.23 -2.57 -13.41
N THR A 84 -27.17 -1.86 -12.79
CA THR A 84 -28.60 -2.18 -12.94
C THR A 84 -29.27 -1.42 -14.09
N LEU A 85 -29.43 -2.16 -15.20
CA LEU A 85 -30.60 -2.24 -16.10
C LEU A 85 -30.88 -1.06 -17.07
N PHE A 86 -30.60 -1.31 -18.35
CA PHE A 86 -31.45 -0.87 -19.48
C PHE A 86 -32.05 -2.10 -20.14
#